data_AF-A0A9N9GPG8-F1
#
_entry.id   AF-A0A9N9GPG8-F1
#
_cell.length_a   1.000
_cell.length_b   1.000
_cell.length_c   1.000
_cell.angle_alpha   90.00
_cell.angle_beta   90.00
_cell.angle_gamma   90.00
#
_symmetry.space_group_name_H-M   'P 1'
#
loop_
_entity.id
_entity.type
_entity.pdbx_description
1 polymer ?
#
loop_
_entity_poly.entity_id
_entity_poly.type
_entity_poly.pdbx_seq_one_letter_code
_entity_poly.pdbx_strand_id
1 'polypeptide(L)'
;MNNYEKGKYLEDKTADIGPGDGGIDISGEAASSEFIIQCKNWANKIGRNVVEELAGVLSRRENHGKIGIVVAPSGYLPGAKKAGRVHGIILTNVKDLCNDLFDFIAEKQKENDHFKLNKNVVAKL
;
A
#
# COMPACT_ATOMS: atom_id res chain seq x y z
N MET A 1 -32.58 7.54 -9.13
CA MET A 1 -32.25 6.93 -7.83
C MET A 1 -31.36 5.73 -8.17
N ASN A 2 -30.05 5.89 -8.10
CA ASN A 2 -29.12 4.88 -8.60
C ASN A 2 -28.90 3.84 -7.51
N ASN A 3 -29.28 2.60 -7.82
CA ASN A 3 -29.11 1.43 -6.98
C ASN A 3 -27.61 1.09 -6.94
N TYR A 4 -26.95 1.42 -5.83
CA TYR A 4 -25.69 0.81 -5.48
C TYR A 4 -25.99 -0.64 -5.08
N GLU A 5 -25.73 -1.59 -5.96
CA GLU A 5 -25.64 -3.00 -5.56
C GLU A 5 -24.53 -3.10 -4.50
N LYS A 6 -24.92 -3.47 -3.27
CA LYS A 6 -24.00 -3.81 -2.19
C LYS A 6 -23.09 -4.93 -2.70
N GLY A 7 -21.89 -4.57 -3.15
CA GLY A 7 -20.81 -5.52 -3.33
C GLY A 7 -20.67 -6.29 -2.03
N LYS A 8 -20.89 -7.60 -2.07
CA LYS A 8 -20.60 -8.51 -0.96
C LYS A 8 -19.15 -8.25 -0.56
N TYR A 9 -18.92 -7.77 0.65
CA TYR A 9 -17.62 -7.90 1.29
C TYR A 9 -17.31 -9.40 1.26
N LEU A 10 -16.30 -9.79 0.48
CA LEU A 10 -15.75 -11.12 0.60
C LEU A 10 -15.13 -11.14 2.01
N GLU A 11 -15.84 -11.75 2.95
CA GLU A 11 -15.31 -12.07 4.27
C GLU A 11 -14.20 -13.12 4.06
N ASP A 12 -13.02 -12.64 3.67
CA ASP A 12 -11.83 -13.45 3.76
C ASP A 12 -11.44 -13.54 5.24
N LYS A 13 -11.20 -14.76 5.70
CA LYS A 13 -11.19 -15.19 7.11
C LYS A 13 -9.98 -14.72 7.92
N THR A 14 -9.57 -13.47 7.79
CA THR A 14 -8.63 -12.79 8.71
C THR A 14 -8.95 -11.30 8.80
N ALA A 15 -10.24 -10.95 8.91
CA ALA A 15 -10.58 -9.59 9.29
C ALA A 15 -10.13 -9.40 10.75
N ASP A 16 -8.97 -8.77 10.92
CA ASP A 16 -8.44 -8.32 12.21
C ASP A 16 -9.26 -7.09 12.65
N ILE A 17 -10.57 -7.29 12.84
CA ILE A 17 -11.53 -6.25 13.22
C ILE A 17 -11.47 -6.11 14.75
N GLY A 18 -10.32 -5.70 15.25
CA GLY A 18 -10.08 -5.42 16.66
C GLY A 18 -9.48 -4.03 16.83
N PRO A 19 -9.82 -3.29 17.89
CA PRO A 19 -9.05 -2.10 18.28
C PRO A 19 -7.59 -2.51 18.52
N GLY A 20 -6.70 -2.24 17.56
CA GLY A 20 -5.31 -2.70 17.60
C GLY A 20 -4.63 -2.96 16.25
N ASP A 21 -5.38 -2.94 15.14
CA ASP A 21 -4.89 -3.16 13.77
C ASP A 21 -3.93 -2.07 13.22
N GLY A 22 -3.77 -0.96 13.95
CA GLY A 22 -3.00 0.21 13.50
C GLY A 22 -3.73 1.06 12.46
N GLY A 23 -5.05 0.87 12.30
CA GLY A 23 -5.91 1.55 11.35
C GLY A 23 -5.78 1.03 9.93
N ILE A 24 -5.79 -0.30 9.74
CA ILE A 24 -5.84 -0.96 8.43
C ILE A 24 -7.30 -1.22 8.08
N ASP A 25 -7.79 -0.56 7.03
CA ASP A 25 -9.19 -0.70 6.61
C ASP A 25 -9.38 -1.86 5.63
N ILE A 26 -8.38 -2.15 4.79
CA ILE A 26 -8.45 -3.19 3.74
C ILE A 26 -7.11 -3.92 3.67
N SER A 27 -7.14 -5.24 3.46
CA SER A 27 -5.99 -6.03 3.06
C SER A 27 -6.36 -6.93 1.89
N GLY A 28 -5.39 -7.26 1.04
CA GLY A 28 -5.60 -8.17 -0.07
C GLY A 28 -4.32 -8.54 -0.77
N GLU A 29 -4.47 -9.14 -1.95
CA GLU A 29 -3.37 -9.52 -2.82
C GLU A 29 -3.66 -9.06 -4.25
N ALA A 30 -2.65 -8.53 -4.94
CA ALA A 30 -2.70 -8.20 -6.35
C ALA A 30 -1.41 -8.68 -7.03
N ALA A 31 -1.54 -9.44 -8.12
CA ALA A 31 -0.40 -9.98 -8.87
C ALA A 31 0.69 -10.62 -7.96
N SER A 32 0.27 -11.48 -7.04
CA SER A 32 1.15 -12.16 -6.06
C SER A 32 1.87 -11.24 -5.09
N SER A 33 1.40 -9.99 -4.94
CA SER A 33 1.88 -9.01 -3.97
C SER A 33 0.79 -8.71 -2.95
N GLU A 34 1.05 -9.02 -1.69
CA GLU A 34 0.16 -8.65 -0.59
C GLU A 34 0.15 -7.14 -0.39
N PHE A 35 -1.02 -6.54 -0.12
CA PHE A 35 -1.14 -5.13 0.19
C PHE A 35 -2.04 -4.88 1.40
N ILE A 36 -1.81 -3.75 2.07
CA ILE A 36 -2.68 -3.21 3.11
C ILE A 36 -2.99 -1.75 2.82
N ILE A 37 -4.21 -1.34 3.13
CA ILE A 37 -4.72 0.00 2.85
C ILE A 37 -5.23 0.62 4.14
N GLN A 38 -4.79 1.85 4.37
CA GLN A 38 -5.40 2.77 5.31
C GLN A 38 -6.15 3.87 4.56
N CYS A 39 -7.44 4.02 4.84
CA CYS A 39 -8.32 5.01 4.25
C CYS A 39 -8.52 6.18 5.22
N LYS A 40 -8.32 7.42 4.75
CA LYS A 40 -8.57 8.63 5.54
C LYS A 40 -9.50 9.58 4.79
N ASN A 41 -10.75 9.67 5.24
CA ASN A 41 -11.73 10.62 4.72
C ASN A 41 -11.71 11.94 5.51
N TRP A 42 -10.58 12.64 5.46
CA TRP A 42 -10.40 13.92 6.17
C TRP A 42 -10.58 15.09 5.21
N ALA A 43 -11.14 16.21 5.69
CA ALA A 43 -11.22 17.44 4.90
C ALA A 43 -9.83 18.04 4.63
N ASN A 44 -8.93 17.92 5.61
CA ASN A 44 -7.56 18.41 5.52
C ASN A 44 -6.64 17.38 4.85
N LYS A 45 -5.56 17.89 4.23
CA LYS A 45 -4.50 17.07 3.64
C LYS A 45 -3.84 16.16 4.69
N ILE A 46 -3.49 14.96 4.28
CA ILE A 46 -2.87 13.96 5.14
C ILE A 46 -1.43 14.37 5.49
N GLY A 47 -1.11 14.29 6.78
CA GLY A 47 0.18 14.60 7.36
C GLY A 47 1.13 13.41 7.38
N ARG A 48 2.38 13.69 7.77
CA ARG A 48 3.45 12.69 7.85
C ARG A 48 3.14 11.56 8.84
N ASN A 49 2.47 11.87 9.95
CA ASN A 49 2.18 10.93 11.03
C ASN A 49 1.43 9.68 10.54
N VAL A 50 0.41 9.86 9.68
CA VAL A 50 -0.37 8.74 9.13
C VAL A 50 0.51 7.76 8.35
N VAL A 51 1.48 8.28 7.60
CA VAL A 51 2.41 7.46 6.82
C VAL A 51 3.39 6.72 7.73
N GLU A 52 3.89 7.38 8.78
CA GLU A 52 4.80 6.77 9.76
C GLU A 52 4.10 5.69 10.60
N GLU A 53 2.82 5.91 10.94
CA GLU A 53 1.97 4.91 11.60
C GLU A 53 1.87 3.65 10.74
N LEU A 54 1.49 3.78 9.47
CA LEU A 54 1.41 2.65 8.55
C LEU A 54 2.78 1.98 8.32
N ALA A 55 3.87 2.76 8.21
CA ALA A 55 5.22 2.22 8.11
C ALA A 55 5.60 1.38 9.34
N GLY A 56 5.21 1.82 10.54
CA GLY A 56 5.37 1.05 11.76
C GLY A 56 4.54 -0.23 11.77
N VAL A 57 3.37 -0.26 11.13
CA VAL A 57 2.59 -1.50 10.99
C VAL A 57 3.29 -2.46 10.03
N LEU A 58 3.76 -1.97 8.88
CA LEU A 58 4.51 -2.79 7.91
C LEU A 58 5.77 -3.41 8.52
N SER A 59 6.53 -2.65 9.33
CA SER A 59 7.79 -3.13 9.91
C SER A 59 7.63 -4.27 10.92
N ARG A 60 6.43 -4.45 11.49
CA ARG A 60 6.11 -5.52 12.44
C ARG A 60 5.59 -6.78 11.78
N ARG A 61 5.26 -6.73 10.48
CA ARG A 61 4.75 -7.91 9.75
C ARG A 61 5.93 -8.76 9.32
N GLU A 62 5.85 -10.06 9.59
CA GLU A 62 6.94 -11.04 9.41
C GLU A 62 7.40 -11.19 7.93
N ASN A 63 6.58 -10.74 6.98
CA ASN A 63 6.87 -10.77 5.55
C ASN A 63 7.18 -9.37 5.01
N HIS A 64 8.41 -9.18 4.52
CA HIS A 64 8.93 -7.95 3.90
C HIS A 64 8.27 -7.58 2.55
N GLY A 65 7.25 -8.32 2.10
CA GLY A 65 6.63 -8.19 0.78
C GLY A 65 5.33 -7.38 0.73
N LYS A 66 4.89 -6.80 1.86
CA LYS A 66 3.60 -6.11 1.93
C LYS A 66 3.70 -4.67 1.43
N ILE A 67 2.87 -4.34 0.46
CA ILE A 67 2.71 -2.98 -0.07
C ILE A 67 1.80 -2.19 0.88
N GLY A 68 2.28 -1.04 1.38
CA GLY A 68 1.46 -0.11 2.12
C GLY A 68 0.81 0.92 1.22
N ILE A 69 -0.48 1.20 1.45
CA ILE A 69 -1.23 2.20 0.69
C ILE A 69 -1.99 3.10 1.66
N VAL A 70 -1.90 4.41 1.48
CA VAL A 70 -2.80 5.38 2.11
C VAL A 70 -3.69 5.96 1.04
N VAL A 71 -5.02 5.91 1.24
CA VAL A 71 -6.02 6.47 0.33
C VAL A 71 -6.72 7.65 0.98
N ALA A 72 -6.67 8.83 0.35
CA ALA A 72 -7.37 10.01 0.84
C ALA A 72 -7.84 10.93 -0.30
N PRO A 73 -9.08 11.45 -0.26
CA PRO A 73 -9.58 12.38 -1.27
C PRO A 73 -9.00 13.79 -1.12
N SER A 74 -8.52 14.17 0.07
CA SER A 74 -7.99 15.51 0.35
C SER A 74 -6.54 15.73 -0.12
N GLY A 75 -5.86 14.66 -0.51
CA GLY A 75 -4.45 14.68 -0.90
C GLY A 75 -3.49 14.79 0.29
N TYR A 76 -2.21 15.07 0.00
CA TYR A 76 -1.10 14.86 0.94
C TYR A 76 -0.22 16.08 1.10
N LEU A 77 0.21 16.36 2.33
CA LEU A 77 1.23 17.36 2.63
C LEU A 77 2.62 16.92 2.10
N PRO A 78 3.54 17.85 1.82
CA PRO A 78 4.88 17.52 1.32
C PRO A 78 5.65 16.55 2.22
N GLY A 79 5.48 16.67 3.55
CA GLY A 79 6.09 15.76 4.53
C GLY A 79 5.58 14.33 4.41
N ALA A 80 4.29 14.14 4.15
CA ALA A 80 3.70 12.83 3.90
C ALA A 80 4.24 12.23 2.59
N LYS A 81 4.28 13.01 1.51
CA LYS A 81 4.87 12.56 0.22
C LYS A 81 6.32 12.13 0.35
N LYS A 82 7.12 12.86 1.13
CA LYS A 82 8.50 12.48 1.42
C LYS A 82 8.57 11.17 2.19
N ALA A 83 7.78 11.01 3.25
CA ALA A 83 7.74 9.77 4.03
C ALA A 83 7.27 8.57 3.19
N GLY A 84 6.27 8.75 2.32
CA GLY A 84 5.76 7.69 1.44
C GLY A 84 6.86 7.15 0.53
N ARG A 85 7.66 8.04 -0.09
CA ARG A 85 8.81 7.62 -0.89
C ARG A 85 9.88 6.89 -0.09
N VAL A 86 10.17 7.33 1.13
CA VAL A 86 11.19 6.71 1.99
C VAL A 86 10.80 5.29 2.37
N HIS A 87 9.53 5.08 2.71
CA HIS A 87 9.01 3.79 3.18
C HIS A 87 8.47 2.90 2.06
N GLY A 88 8.45 3.37 0.81
CA GLY A 88 7.83 2.64 -0.30
C GLY A 88 6.31 2.49 -0.14
N ILE A 89 5.65 3.48 0.46
CA ILE A 89 4.20 3.52 0.66
C ILE A 89 3.55 4.36 -0.43
N ILE A 90 2.51 3.81 -1.05
CA ILE A 90 1.70 4.46 -2.09
C ILE A 90 0.77 5.48 -1.43
N LEU A 91 0.75 6.71 -1.93
CA LEU A 91 -0.16 7.76 -1.51
C LEU A 91 -1.08 8.13 -2.68
N THR A 92 -2.35 7.74 -2.60
CA THR A 92 -3.26 7.79 -3.75
C THR A 92 -4.66 8.26 -3.36
N ASN A 93 -5.56 8.35 -4.33
CA ASN A 93 -6.99 8.54 -4.11
C ASN A 93 -7.76 7.37 -4.73
N VAL A 94 -9.06 7.31 -4.46
CA VAL A 94 -9.91 6.18 -4.90
C VAL A 94 -9.92 6.01 -6.42
N LYS A 95 -9.78 7.10 -7.20
CA LYS A 95 -9.83 7.03 -8.67
C LYS A 95 -8.56 6.41 -9.26
N ASP A 96 -7.42 6.70 -8.64
CA ASP A 96 -6.10 6.32 -9.16
C ASP A 96 -5.54 5.06 -8.50
N LEU A 97 -6.19 4.55 -7.43
CA LEU A 97 -5.74 3.44 -6.61
C LEU A 97 -5.28 2.22 -7.42
N CYS A 98 -6.09 1.75 -8.37
CA CYS A 98 -5.75 0.56 -9.16
C CYS A 98 -4.51 0.81 -10.02
N ASN A 99 -4.45 1.96 -10.72
CA ASN A 99 -3.34 2.29 -11.60
C ASN A 99 -2.04 2.43 -10.78
N ASP A 100 -2.08 3.20 -9.69
CA ASP A 100 -0.92 3.43 -8.84
C ASP A 100 -0.39 2.12 -8.22
N LEU A 101 -1.28 1.20 -7.84
CA LEU A 101 -0.90 -0.12 -7.32
C LEU A 101 -0.21 -0.97 -8.40
N PHE A 102 -0.81 -1.07 -9.59
CA PHE A 102 -0.24 -1.88 -10.67
C PHE A 102 1.07 -1.29 -11.21
N ASP A 103 1.17 0.03 -11.32
CA ASP A 103 2.41 0.72 -11.71
C ASP A 103 3.52 0.44 -10.69
N PHE A 104 3.22 0.57 -9.39
CA PHE A 104 4.18 0.26 -8.33
C PHE A 104 4.65 -1.21 -8.35
N ILE A 105 3.73 -2.16 -8.55
CA ILE A 105 4.08 -3.59 -8.66
C ILE A 105 4.98 -3.82 -9.88
N ALA A 106 4.65 -3.23 -11.03
CA ALA A 106 5.44 -3.38 -12.25
C ALA A 106 6.85 -2.78 -12.10
N GLU A 107 6.98 -1.65 -11.41
CA GLU A 107 8.28 -1.04 -11.08
C GLU A 107 9.11 -1.96 -10.17
N LYS A 108 8.51 -2.50 -9.11
CA LYS A 108 9.17 -3.43 -8.18
C LYS A 108 9.63 -4.72 -8.85
N GLN A 109 8.85 -5.25 -9.80
CA GLN A 109 9.24 -6.43 -10.58
C GLN A 109 10.46 -6.14 -11.46
N LYS A 110 10.49 -5.00 -12.15
CA LYS A 110 11.65 -4.58 -12.97
C LYS A 110 12.93 -4.43 -12.13
N GLU A 111 12.83 -3.82 -10.95
CA GLU A 111 13.96 -3.70 -10.02
C GLU A 111 14.53 -5.08 -9.63
N ASN A 112 13.65 -6.02 -9.30
CA ASN A 112 14.02 -7.38 -8.93
C ASN A 112 14.67 -8.15 -10.08
N ASP A 113 14.14 -8.02 -11.29
CA ASP A 113 14.68 -8.70 -12.48
C ASP A 113 16.06 -8.15 -12.87
N HIS A 114 16.24 -6.83 -12.82
CA HIS A 114 17.54 -6.20 -13.04
C HIS A 114 18.58 -6.65 -11.99
N PHE A 115 18.17 -6.76 -10.71
CA PHE A 115 19.04 -7.25 -9.65
C PHE A 115 19.46 -8.72 -9.85
N LYS A 116 18.53 -9.59 -10.26
CA LYS A 116 18.82 -11.01 -10.57
C LYS A 116 19.80 -11.14 -11.74
N LEU A 117 19.62 -10.34 -12.79
CA LEU A 117 20.51 -10.35 -13.95
C LEU A 117 21.95 -10.02 -13.54
N ASN A 118 22.14 -8.97 -12.74
CA ASN A 118 23.48 -8.56 -12.29
C ASN A 118 24.16 -9.60 -11.42
N LYS A 119 23.43 -10.27 -10.51
CA LYS A 119 24.00 -11.38 -9.71
C LYS A 119 24.49 -12.53 -10.58
N ASN A 120 23.74 -12.91 -11.61
CA ASN A 120 24.13 -14.00 -12.50
C ASN A 120 25.35 -13.67 -13.38
N VAL A 121 25.55 -12.39 -13.72
CA VAL A 121 26.76 -11.94 -14.43
C VAL A 121 27.98 -12.00 -13.52
N VAL A 122 27.88 -11.50 -12.28
CA VAL A 122 28.99 -11.52 -11.32
C VAL A 122 29.36 -12.94 -10.90
N ALA A 123 28.38 -13.84 -10.76
CA ALA A 123 28.64 -15.25 -10.40
C ALA A 123 29.26 -16.09 -11.54
N LYS A 124 29.38 -15.55 -12.76
CA LYS A 124 29.97 -16.24 -13.93
C LYS A 124 31.41 -15.82 -14.24
N LEU A 125 32.00 -14.89 -13.49
CA LEU A 125 33.41 -14.45 -13.59
C LEU A 125 34.26 -15.14 -12.53
#